data_AF-A0A0C9WKH1-F1
#
_entry.id   AF-A0A0C9WKH1-F1
#
_cell.length_a   1.000
_cell.length_b   1.000
_cell.length_c   1.000
_cell.angle_alpha   90.00
_cell.angle_beta   90.00
_cell.angle_gamma   90.00
#
_symmetry.space_group_name_H-M   'P 1'
#
loop_
_entity.id
_entity.type
_entity.pdbx_description
1 polymer ?
#
loop_
_entity_poly.entity_id
_entity_poly.type
_entity_poly.pdbx_seq_one_letter_code
_entity_poly.pdbx_strand_id
1 'polypeptide(L)'
;MPAPPPPSCKKNGCNHCMRCINQKIWQGKYIATTDDILARTNHHGCRRPEIYGEDPTKVKRKGCLNSHGQCKARFPREIVEETMVDPLSGALKIKKGEMWLNTFTPELTYLLRCNTDVTSLMSGTAIKAVVGYITDYVTKSGLNSYTTFDAVRQVFNRNSEMIGGSTDRQNTAR
;
A
#
# COMPACT_ATOMS: atom_id res chain seq x y z
N MET A 1 -10.83 8.74 11.52
CA MET A 1 -9.81 9.59 10.86
C MET A 1 -8.79 10.06 11.91
N PRO A 2 -7.54 10.37 11.54
CA PRO A 2 -6.50 10.80 12.49
C PRO A 2 -6.92 12.09 13.21
N ALA A 3 -6.68 12.18 14.51
CA ALA A 3 -7.02 13.38 15.28
C ALA A 3 -6.00 14.50 14.96
N PRO A 4 -6.45 15.71 14.56
CA PRO A 4 -5.55 16.83 14.30
C PRO A 4 -4.92 17.33 15.60
N PRO A 5 -3.76 18.03 15.53
CA PRO A 5 -3.16 18.66 16.70
C PRO A 5 -4.10 19.72 17.29
N PRO A 6 -4.15 19.87 18.62
CA PRO A 6 -4.91 20.94 19.26
C PRO A 6 -4.29 22.31 18.96
N PRO A 7 -5.02 23.41 19.21
CA PRO A 7 -4.50 24.76 18.98
C PRO A 7 -3.24 25.05 19.77
N SER A 8 -2.23 25.62 19.10
CA SER A 8 -0.97 26.01 19.72
C SER A 8 -1.15 27.14 20.75
N CYS A 9 -0.24 27.18 21.72
CA CYS A 9 -0.14 28.29 22.65
C CYS A 9 0.51 29.49 21.93
N LYS A 10 -0.09 30.68 22.06
CA LYS A 10 0.44 31.92 21.46
C LYS A 10 1.57 32.57 22.29
N LYS A 11 1.81 32.10 23.52
CA LYS A 11 2.82 32.66 24.42
C LYS A 11 4.15 31.92 24.25
N ASN A 12 5.18 32.64 23.83
CA ASN A 12 6.54 32.10 23.74
C ASN A 12 7.03 31.63 25.12
N GLY A 13 7.67 30.46 25.16
CA GLY A 13 8.19 29.87 26.41
C GLY A 13 7.13 29.31 27.37
N CYS A 14 5.85 29.32 27.01
CA CYS A 14 4.80 28.76 27.86
C CYS A 14 4.78 27.22 27.80
N ASN A 15 4.79 26.54 28.94
CA ASN A 15 4.81 25.07 29.05
C ASN A 15 3.79 24.48 30.05
N HIS A 16 3.09 25.31 30.83
CA HIS A 16 2.16 24.87 31.90
C HIS A 16 0.69 25.21 31.64
N CYS A 17 0.35 25.95 30.58
CA CYS A 17 -1.06 26.26 30.30
C CYS A 17 -1.80 25.04 29.72
N MET A 18 -3.13 25.06 29.80
CA MET A 18 -3.99 23.98 29.30
C MET A 18 -3.71 23.62 27.83
N ARG A 19 -3.41 24.60 26.97
CA ARG A 19 -3.07 24.33 25.55
C ARG A 19 -1.75 23.57 25.42
N CYS A 20 -0.72 23.94 26.18
CA CYS A 20 0.56 23.24 26.17
C CYS A 20 0.43 21.82 26.73
N ILE A 21 -0.39 21.64 27.78
CA ILE A 21 -0.71 20.32 28.34
C ILE A 21 -1.42 19.47 27.29
N ASN A 22 -2.45 20.00 26.64
CA ASN A 22 -3.19 19.29 25.59
C ASN A 22 -2.30 18.94 24.40
N GLN A 23 -1.38 19.83 24.00
CA GLN A 23 -0.42 19.57 22.94
C GLN A 23 0.50 18.40 23.30
N LYS A 24 1.04 18.37 24.53
CA LYS A 24 1.88 17.26 25.01
C LYS A 24 1.11 15.94 25.05
N ILE A 25 -0.13 15.97 25.54
CA ILE A 25 -1.01 14.78 25.57
C ILE A 25 -1.25 14.28 24.14
N TRP A 26 -1.58 15.18 23.22
CA TRP A 26 -1.79 14.82 21.82
C TRP A 26 -0.52 14.27 21.18
N GLN A 27 0.65 14.86 21.43
CA GLN A 27 1.94 14.37 20.93
C GLN A 27 2.22 12.93 21.41
N GLY A 28 1.97 12.64 22.69
CA GLY A 28 2.11 11.28 23.22
C GLY A 28 1.17 10.29 22.53
N LYS A 29 -0.09 10.68 22.30
CA LYS A 29 -1.06 9.86 21.56
C LYS A 29 -0.67 9.66 20.09
N TYR A 30 -0.14 10.70 19.45
CA TYR A 30 0.36 10.66 18.07
C TYR A 30 1.48 9.65 17.93
N ILE A 31 2.50 9.71 18.78
CA ILE A 31 3.62 8.76 18.79
C ILE A 31 3.10 7.33 19.01
N ALA A 32 2.33 7.11 20.08
CA ALA A 32 1.82 5.78 20.41
C ALA A 32 0.93 5.18 19.30
N THR A 33 0.13 6.01 18.64
CA THR A 33 -0.72 5.57 17.51
C THR A 33 0.14 5.21 16.29
N THR A 34 1.14 6.02 15.99
CA THR A 34 2.06 5.77 14.87
C THR A 34 2.85 4.48 15.10
N ASP A 35 3.39 4.28 16.30
CA ASP A 35 4.14 3.06 16.66
C ASP A 35 3.27 1.81 16.52
N ASP A 36 2.02 1.84 17.00
CA ASP A 36 1.07 0.73 16.84
C ASP A 36 0.78 0.43 15.35
N ILE A 37 0.60 1.46 14.52
CA ILE A 37 0.40 1.29 13.08
C ILE A 37 1.64 0.66 12.44
N LEU A 38 2.84 1.15 12.75
CA LEU A 38 4.11 0.64 12.20
C LEU A 38 4.30 -0.83 12.55
N ALA A 39 4.11 -1.19 13.83
CA ALA A 39 4.25 -2.55 14.32
C ALA A 39 3.30 -3.52 13.61
N ARG A 40 2.07 -3.09 13.32
CA ARG A 40 1.06 -3.95 12.67
C ARG A 40 1.20 -4.04 11.16
N THR A 41 1.62 -2.96 10.50
CA THR A 41 1.45 -2.83 9.04
C THR A 41 2.76 -2.69 8.26
N ASN A 42 3.82 -2.17 8.88
CA ASN A 42 5.07 -1.88 8.18
C ASN A 42 6.16 -2.93 8.45
N HIS A 43 6.01 -3.73 9.51
CA HIS A 43 6.97 -4.77 9.86
C HIS A 43 6.91 -5.94 8.87
N HIS A 44 8.05 -6.22 8.24
CA HIS A 44 8.19 -7.33 7.32
C HIS A 44 8.63 -8.60 8.06
N GLY A 45 7.79 -9.63 8.03
CA GLY A 45 8.18 -10.99 8.40
C GLY A 45 8.36 -11.85 7.17
N CYS A 46 9.59 -12.27 6.87
CA CYS A 46 9.86 -13.16 5.75
C CYS A 46 9.09 -14.48 5.91
N ARG A 47 8.42 -14.91 4.84
CA ARG A 47 7.70 -16.20 4.79
C ARG A 47 8.04 -16.94 3.51
N ARG A 48 8.23 -18.26 3.63
CA ARG A 48 8.32 -19.16 2.47
C ARG A 48 6.94 -19.30 1.81
N PRO A 49 6.88 -19.56 0.49
CA PRO A 49 5.62 -19.89 -0.15
C PRO A 49 4.99 -21.13 0.49
N GLU A 50 3.71 -21.05 0.82
CA GLU A 50 2.93 -22.24 1.21
C GLU A 50 2.47 -22.92 -0.08
N ILE A 51 2.71 -24.23 -0.19
CA ILE A 51 2.36 -25.06 -1.35
C ILE A 51 1.12 -25.92 -0.98
N TYR A 52 0.22 -26.16 -1.93
CA TYR A 52 -0.87 -27.12 -1.77
C TYR A 52 -0.33 -28.55 -1.99
N GLY A 53 -0.29 -29.35 -0.92
CA GLY A 53 0.16 -30.73 -1.00
C GLY A 53 1.63 -30.84 -1.42
N GLU A 54 1.96 -31.88 -2.19
CA GLU A 54 3.34 -32.15 -2.63
C GLU A 54 3.69 -31.50 -3.98
N ASP A 55 2.72 -30.94 -4.71
CA ASP A 55 2.94 -30.35 -6.04
C ASP A 55 3.51 -28.92 -5.94
N PRO A 56 4.81 -28.71 -6.24
CA PRO A 56 5.49 -27.43 -6.05
C PRO A 56 4.99 -26.32 -6.98
N THR A 57 4.17 -26.64 -7.99
CA THR A 57 3.60 -25.65 -8.91
C THR A 57 2.34 -24.98 -8.34
N LYS A 58 1.69 -25.58 -7.33
CA LYS A 58 0.43 -25.09 -6.75
C LYS A 58 0.68 -24.30 -5.47
N VAL A 59 1.04 -23.04 -5.62
CA VAL A 59 1.27 -22.12 -4.48
C VAL A 59 -0.06 -21.72 -3.84
N LYS A 60 -0.29 -22.16 -2.60
CA LYS A 60 -1.43 -21.76 -1.75
C LYS A 60 -1.31 -20.31 -1.29
N ARG A 61 -0.13 -19.91 -0.83
CA ARG A 61 0.18 -18.53 -0.47
C ARG A 61 1.56 -18.15 -0.98
N LYS A 62 1.62 -17.04 -1.71
CA LYS A 62 2.89 -16.50 -2.20
C LYS A 62 3.70 -15.98 -1.01
N GLY A 63 4.87 -16.58 -0.80
CA GLY A 63 5.89 -16.05 0.11
C GLY A 63 6.71 -14.95 -0.56
N CYS A 64 7.52 -14.25 0.23
CA CYS A 64 8.44 -13.23 -0.28
C CYS A 64 9.80 -13.81 -0.66
N LEU A 65 10.16 -15.00 -0.18
CA LEU A 65 11.47 -15.62 -0.44
C LEU A 65 11.51 -16.23 -1.85
N ASN A 66 12.61 -16.02 -2.56
CA ASN A 66 12.91 -16.73 -3.81
C ASN A 66 13.52 -18.13 -3.52
N SER A 67 13.83 -18.88 -4.58
CA SER A 67 14.48 -20.20 -4.50
C SER A 67 15.83 -20.18 -3.78
N HIS A 68 16.53 -19.04 -3.81
CA HIS A 68 17.81 -18.83 -3.14
C HIS A 68 17.66 -18.31 -1.70
N GLY A 69 16.44 -18.22 -1.17
CA GLY A 69 16.17 -17.71 0.18
C GLY A 69 16.30 -16.19 0.32
N GLN A 70 16.37 -15.43 -0.78
CA GLN A 70 16.44 -13.98 -0.75
C GLN A 70 15.03 -13.38 -0.78
N CYS A 71 14.80 -12.32 0.00
CA CYS A 71 13.52 -11.63 0.02
C CYS A 71 13.33 -10.79 -1.26
N LYS A 72 12.29 -11.08 -2.03
CA LYS A 72 11.89 -10.30 -3.22
C LYS A 72 11.54 -8.85 -2.89
N ALA A 73 11.11 -8.59 -1.66
CA ALA A 73 10.88 -7.23 -1.14
C ALA A 73 12.17 -6.55 -0.64
N ARG A 74 13.34 -7.17 -0.84
CA ARG A 74 14.68 -6.63 -0.55
C ARG A 74 14.93 -6.35 0.94
N PHE A 75 14.37 -7.18 1.80
CA PHE A 75 14.71 -7.20 3.22
C PHE A 75 15.87 -8.16 3.52
N PRO A 76 16.72 -7.88 4.53
CA PRO A 76 16.70 -6.69 5.40
C PRO A 76 17.14 -5.41 4.66
N ARG A 77 16.59 -4.26 5.05
CA ARG A 77 16.95 -2.94 4.51
C ARG A 77 18.24 -2.43 5.19
N GLU A 78 18.94 -1.53 4.51
CA GLU A 78 20.10 -0.82 5.07
C GLU A 78 19.71 -0.01 6.31
N ILE A 79 20.58 -0.05 7.34
CA ILE A 79 20.49 0.80 8.53
C ILE A 79 21.25 2.09 8.23
N VAL A 80 20.63 3.22 8.58
CA VAL A 80 21.21 4.55 8.42
C VAL A 80 21.21 5.22 9.78
N GLU A 81 22.39 5.42 10.38
CA GLU A 81 22.49 5.91 11.76
C GLU A 81 22.03 7.37 11.93
N GLU A 82 22.23 8.18 10.90
CA GLU A 82 21.93 9.61 10.89
C GLU A 82 21.36 10.06 9.55
N THR A 83 20.43 11.01 9.59
CA THR A 83 19.87 11.59 8.37
C THR A 83 20.94 12.40 7.65
N MET A 84 21.22 12.06 6.41
CA MET A 84 22.26 12.71 5.61
C MET A 84 21.84 12.86 4.15
N VAL A 85 22.45 13.84 3.47
CA VAL A 85 22.42 13.91 2.01
C VAL A 85 23.60 13.11 1.50
N ASP A 86 23.32 12.10 0.68
CA ASP A 86 24.35 11.28 0.05
C ASP A 86 25.19 12.15 -0.90
N PRO A 87 26.51 12.27 -0.69
CA PRO A 87 27.33 13.25 -1.42
C PRO A 87 27.50 12.91 -2.91
N LEU A 88 27.32 11.65 -3.30
CA LEU A 88 27.47 11.21 -4.69
C LEU A 88 26.17 11.35 -5.48
N SER A 89 25.05 10.94 -4.88
CA SER A 89 23.74 10.92 -5.56
C SER A 89 22.87 12.14 -5.26
N GLY A 90 23.21 12.92 -4.23
CA GLY A 90 22.36 13.99 -3.70
C GLY A 90 21.08 13.49 -3.02
N ALA A 91 20.91 12.16 -2.87
CA ALA A 91 19.71 11.59 -2.28
C ALA A 91 19.65 11.82 -0.77
N LEU A 92 18.48 12.19 -0.28
CA LEU A 92 18.24 12.29 1.16
C LEU A 92 18.07 10.87 1.74
N LYS A 93 19.04 10.43 2.55
CA LYS A 93 18.95 9.22 3.36
C LYS A 93 18.47 9.60 4.76
N ILE A 94 17.31 9.09 5.15
CA ILE A 94 16.72 9.36 6.47
C ILE A 94 17.26 8.33 7.46
N LYS A 95 17.53 8.76 8.70
CA LYS A 95 17.86 7.87 9.81
C LYS A 95 16.88 6.70 9.89
N LYS A 96 17.42 5.49 9.97
CA LYS A 96 16.70 4.23 9.97
C LYS A 96 17.43 3.21 10.83
N GLY A 97 16.90 2.92 12.01
CA GLY A 97 17.48 1.94 12.94
C GLY A 97 16.92 0.52 12.81
N GLU A 98 15.80 0.34 12.12
CA GLU A 98 15.12 -0.96 12.02
C GLU A 98 15.15 -1.49 10.58
N MET A 99 15.85 -2.62 10.38
CA MET A 99 16.08 -3.22 9.06
C MET A 99 14.85 -3.92 8.49
N TRP A 100 13.89 -4.32 9.33
CA TRP A 100 12.66 -5.04 8.92
C TRP A 100 11.44 -4.15 8.72
N LEU A 101 11.61 -2.83 8.80
CA LEU A 101 10.59 -1.85 8.42
C LEU A 101 10.91 -1.27 7.04
N ASN A 102 9.90 -0.75 6.34
CA ASN A 102 10.14 0.17 5.23
C ASN A 102 10.75 1.50 5.74
N THR A 103 11.17 2.36 4.83
CA THR A 103 11.46 3.75 5.19
C THR A 103 10.13 4.48 5.29
N PHE A 104 9.90 5.20 6.39
CA PHE A 104 8.61 5.84 6.65
C PHE A 104 8.82 7.25 7.23
N THR A 105 7.76 8.05 7.22
CA THR A 105 7.68 9.28 8.02
C THR A 105 6.50 9.16 8.98
N PRO A 106 6.66 9.54 10.26
CA PRO A 106 5.58 9.45 11.24
C PRO A 106 4.29 10.13 10.77
N GLU A 107 4.40 11.25 10.04
CA GLU A 107 3.28 12.05 9.57
C GLU A 107 2.45 11.28 8.53
N LEU A 108 3.10 10.70 7.53
CA LEU A 108 2.41 9.91 6.50
C LEU A 108 1.81 8.64 7.09
N THR A 109 2.54 7.96 7.98
CA THR A 109 2.02 6.76 8.64
C THR A 109 0.80 7.09 9.50
N TYR A 110 0.82 8.18 10.26
CA TYR A 110 -0.31 8.61 11.08
C TYR A 110 -1.53 9.01 10.23
N LEU A 111 -1.31 9.71 9.12
CA LEU A 111 -2.39 10.17 8.25
C LEU A 111 -3.02 9.05 7.42
N LEU A 112 -2.19 8.25 6.75
CA LEU A 112 -2.63 7.20 5.83
C LEU A 112 -3.01 5.90 6.54
N ARG A 113 -2.44 5.66 7.73
CA ARG A 113 -2.71 4.48 8.59
C ARG A 113 -2.54 3.14 7.86
N CYS A 114 -1.59 3.08 6.95
CA CYS A 114 -1.30 1.90 6.13
C CYS A 114 0.22 1.67 6.02
N ASN A 115 0.60 0.62 5.30
CA ASN A 115 2.00 0.39 4.94
C ASN A 115 2.47 1.51 4.00
N THR A 116 3.55 2.18 4.37
CA THR A 116 4.15 3.28 3.59
C THR A 116 5.61 2.98 3.31
N ASP A 117 6.09 3.31 2.11
CA ASP A 117 7.51 3.25 1.76
C ASP A 117 7.91 4.60 1.14
N VAL A 118 8.75 5.36 1.84
CA VAL A 118 9.18 6.72 1.48
C VAL A 118 10.60 6.65 0.95
N THR A 119 10.80 7.17 -0.27
CA THR A 119 12.10 7.18 -0.94
C THR A 119 12.34 8.53 -1.60
N SER A 120 13.58 9.03 -1.46
CA SER A 120 14.04 10.22 -2.17
C SER A 120 14.30 9.88 -3.64
N LEU A 121 13.61 10.55 -4.57
CA LEU A 121 13.77 10.38 -6.01
C LEU A 121 14.47 11.61 -6.61
N MET A 122 15.80 11.56 -6.66
CA MET A 122 16.63 12.68 -7.16
C MET A 122 16.94 12.62 -8.66
N SER A 123 16.35 11.67 -9.39
CA SER A 123 16.57 11.50 -10.84
C SER A 123 15.27 11.55 -11.62
N GLY A 124 15.23 12.34 -12.71
CA GLY A 124 14.09 12.38 -13.62
C GLY A 124 13.76 11.01 -14.22
N THR A 125 14.77 10.15 -14.43
CA THR A 125 14.56 8.76 -14.88
C THR A 125 13.87 7.93 -13.82
N ALA A 126 14.28 8.06 -12.55
CA ALA A 126 13.65 7.35 -11.44
C ALA A 126 12.19 7.79 -11.26
N ILE A 127 11.92 9.09 -11.35
CA ILE A 127 10.56 9.64 -11.30
C ILE A 127 9.71 9.09 -12.45
N LYS A 128 10.20 9.14 -13.69
CA LYS A 128 9.48 8.60 -14.85
C LYS A 128 9.16 7.11 -14.70
N ALA A 129 10.13 6.33 -14.19
CA ALA A 129 9.92 4.90 -13.94
C ALA A 129 8.85 4.65 -12.89
N VAL A 130 8.85 5.40 -11.78
CA VAL A 130 7.84 5.28 -10.72
C VAL A 130 6.46 5.69 -11.22
N VAL A 131 6.35 6.83 -11.92
CA VAL A 131 5.08 7.28 -12.50
C VAL A 131 4.54 6.25 -13.48
N GLY A 132 5.37 5.76 -14.41
CA GLY A 132 4.99 4.73 -15.37
C GLY A 132 4.53 3.45 -14.69
N TYR A 133 5.23 3.00 -13.65
CA TYR A 133 4.83 1.83 -12.87
C TYR A 133 3.49 2.01 -12.15
N ILE A 134 3.27 3.16 -11.51
CA ILE A 134 1.99 3.47 -10.84
C ILE A 134 0.87 3.52 -11.88
N THR A 135 1.09 4.17 -13.02
CA THR A 135 0.11 4.22 -14.10
C THR A 135 -0.21 2.83 -14.61
N ASP A 136 0.78 1.99 -14.92
CA ASP A 136 0.55 0.61 -15.36
C ASP A 136 -0.26 -0.18 -14.32
N TYR A 137 0.06 0.00 -13.03
CA TYR A 137 -0.64 -0.69 -11.95
C TYR A 137 -2.09 -0.22 -11.79
N VAL A 138 -2.34 1.09 -11.83
CA VAL A 138 -3.68 1.68 -11.68
C VAL A 138 -4.55 1.41 -12.92
N THR A 139 -3.95 1.42 -14.11
CA THR A 139 -4.65 1.18 -15.38
C THR A 139 -4.82 -0.30 -15.70
N LYS A 140 -4.17 -1.19 -14.94
CA LYS A 140 -4.33 -2.64 -15.07
C LYS A 140 -5.80 -3.01 -14.87
N SER A 141 -6.45 -3.48 -15.93
CA SER A 141 -7.85 -3.91 -15.88
C SER A 141 -8.02 -5.01 -14.83
N GLY A 142 -8.81 -4.73 -13.79
CA GLY A 142 -9.02 -5.64 -12.66
C GLY A 142 -9.83 -6.89 -13.00
N LEU A 143 -10.50 -6.89 -14.15
CA LEU A 143 -11.26 -8.02 -14.68
C LEU A 143 -10.75 -8.33 -16.08
N ASN A 144 -10.49 -9.62 -16.35
CA ASN A 144 -10.28 -10.08 -17.70
C ASN A 144 -11.53 -9.71 -18.52
N SER A 145 -11.37 -9.09 -19.69
CA SER A 145 -12.49 -8.77 -20.57
C SER A 145 -13.42 -9.97 -20.77
N TYR A 146 -12.86 -11.18 -20.83
CA TYR A 146 -13.62 -12.43 -20.87
C TYR A 146 -14.59 -12.58 -19.68
N THR A 147 -14.15 -12.35 -18.45
CA THR A 147 -15.01 -12.46 -17.25
C THR A 147 -16.13 -11.43 -17.25
N THR A 148 -15.87 -10.23 -17.76
CA THR A 148 -16.92 -9.20 -17.93
C THR A 148 -17.93 -9.62 -18.98
N PHE A 149 -17.48 -10.08 -20.16
CA PHE A 149 -18.38 -10.56 -21.21
C PHE A 149 -19.14 -11.82 -20.82
N ASP A 150 -18.54 -12.71 -20.04
CA ASP A 150 -19.20 -13.92 -19.54
C ASP A 150 -20.28 -13.58 -18.52
N ALA A 151 -20.04 -12.63 -17.59
CA ALA A 151 -21.07 -12.14 -16.69
C ALA A 151 -22.24 -11.51 -17.44
N VAL A 152 -21.96 -10.71 -18.48
CA VAL A 152 -22.99 -10.15 -19.36
C VAL A 152 -23.76 -11.27 -20.05
N ARG A 153 -23.08 -12.25 -20.65
CA ARG A 153 -23.69 -13.42 -21.29
C ARG A 153 -24.59 -14.21 -20.33
N GLN A 154 -24.14 -14.45 -19.09
CA GLN A 154 -24.92 -15.16 -18.08
C GLN A 154 -26.20 -14.39 -17.71
N VAL A 155 -26.13 -13.07 -17.59
CA VAL A 155 -27.33 -12.24 -17.36
C VAL A 155 -28.30 -12.30 -18.55
N PHE A 156 -27.80 -12.20 -19.78
CA PHE A 156 -28.63 -12.33 -20.99
C PHE A 156 -29.28 -13.71 -21.12
N ASN A 157 -28.54 -14.79 -20.83
CA ASN A 157 -29.07 -16.15 -20.84
C ASN A 157 -30.12 -16.38 -19.75
N ARG A 158 -29.92 -15.81 -18.55
CA ARG A 158 -30.88 -15.96 -17.44
C ARG A 158 -32.16 -15.15 -17.67
N ASN A 159 -32.05 -14.03 -18.36
CA ASN A 159 -33.16 -13.13 -18.66
C ASN A 159 -33.69 -13.28 -20.09
N SER A 160 -33.33 -14.38 -20.79
CA SER A 160 -33.70 -14.58 -22.20
C SER A 160 -35.22 -14.57 -22.40
N GLU A 161 -35.98 -15.03 -21.41
CA GLU A 161 -37.45 -15.00 -21.42
C GLU A 161 -38.02 -13.59 -21.20
N MET A 162 -37.32 -12.70 -20.48
CA MET A 162 -37.76 -11.30 -20.27
C MET A 162 -37.35 -10.37 -21.42
N ILE A 163 -36.28 -10.69 -22.15
CA ILE A 163 -35.80 -9.93 -23.31
C ILE A 163 -36.47 -10.43 -24.61
N GLY A 164 -36.90 -11.69 -24.64
CA GLY A 164 -37.76 -12.28 -25.67
C GLY A 164 -39.20 -11.80 -25.57
N GLY A 165 -39.43 -10.49 -25.67
CA GLY A 165 -40.76 -9.97 -25.91
C GLY A 165 -41.31 -10.54 -27.22
N SER A 166 -42.34 -11.37 -27.11
CA SER A 166 -43.27 -11.82 -28.16
C SER A 166 -42.84 -11.52 -29.60
N THR A 167 -42.07 -12.41 -30.20
CA THR A 167 -42.06 -12.54 -31.66
C THR A 167 -42.95 -13.71 -32.07
N ASP A 168 -44.26 -13.52 -31.94
CA ASP A 168 -45.20 -14.07 -32.92
C ASP A 168 -44.94 -13.35 -34.25
N ARG A 169 -43.88 -13.77 -34.95
CA ARG A 169 -43.77 -13.58 -36.39
C ARG A 169 -43.34 -14.92 -36.99
N GLN A 170 -44.38 -15.70 -37.26
CA GLN A 170 -44.44 -16.74 -38.28
C GLN A 170 -43.41 -16.48 -39.38
N ASN A 171 -42.48 -17.42 -39.55
CA ASN A 171 -41.96 -17.72 -40.88
C ASN A 171 -42.17 -19.22 -41.08
N THR A 172 -43.35 -19.51 -41.61
CA THR A 172 -43.72 -20.77 -42.22
C THR A 172 -42.78 -21.07 -43.39
N ALA A 173 -42.38 -22.34 -43.47
CA ALA A 173 -41.76 -23.03 -44.58
C ALA A 173 -41.84 -22.37 -45.97
N ARG A 174 -40.66 -22.18 -46.60
CA ARG A 174 -40.26 -22.83 -47.86
C ARG A 174 -38.76 -22.64 -48.09
#